data_AF-A0A7S1SYY0-F1
#
_entry.id   AF-A0A7S1SYY0-F1
#
_cell.length_a   1.000
_cell.length_b   1.000
_cell.length_c   1.000
_cell.angle_alpha   90.00
_cell.angle_beta   90.00
_cell.angle_gamma   90.00
#
_symmetry.space_group_name_H-M   'P 1'
#
loop_
_entity.id
_entity.type
_entity.pdbx_description
1 polymer ?
#
loop_
_entity_poly.entity_id
_entity_poly.type
_entity_poly.pdbx_seq_one_letter_code
_entity_poly.pdbx_strand_id
1 'polypeptide(L)'
;DWIRTLEFASSEFLYIVTNRGQLHLLDLSAASDAGRWATLHSNPRNSPVACCALASPLLQRPEEEDTVATGDMQGWAAVLSVDRHQALINARTSSAADTGKET
;
A
#
# COMPACT_ATOMS: atom_id res chain seq x y z
N ASP A 1 -8.96 -14.70 -2.88
CA ASP A 1 -8.28 -13.52 -3.43
C ASP A 1 -7.01 -13.95 -4.14
N TRP A 2 -6.63 -13.26 -5.20
CA TRP A 2 -5.36 -13.50 -5.88
C TRP A 2 -4.50 -12.24 -5.87
N ILE A 3 -3.19 -12.45 -5.86
CA ILE A 3 -2.18 -11.39 -5.79
C ILE A 3 -2.06 -10.73 -7.16
N ARG A 4 -2.04 -9.40 -7.17
CA ARG A 4 -1.81 -8.56 -8.36
C ARG A 4 -0.37 -8.11 -8.45
N THR A 5 0.18 -7.66 -7.33
CA THR A 5 1.56 -7.19 -7.25
C THR A 5 2.14 -7.43 -5.86
N LEU A 6 3.46 -7.51 -5.83
CA LEU A 6 4.32 -7.71 -4.68
C LEU A 6 5.45 -6.68 -4.76
N GLU A 7 5.74 -5.99 -3.67
CA GLU A 7 6.77 -4.96 -3.62
C GLU A 7 7.56 -5.07 -2.31
N PHE A 8 8.85 -5.38 -2.39
CA PHE A 8 9.72 -5.47 -1.21
C PHE A 8 10.10 -4.08 -0.70
N ALA A 9 9.85 -3.83 0.58
CA ALA A 9 10.33 -2.63 1.26
C ALA A 9 11.73 -2.83 1.85
N SER A 10 12.02 -4.05 2.26
CA SER A 10 13.33 -4.50 2.74
C SER A 10 13.43 -6.02 2.63
N SER A 11 14.52 -6.61 3.13
CA SER A 11 14.60 -8.07 3.31
C SER A 11 13.60 -8.63 4.33
N GLU A 12 12.99 -7.76 5.13
CA GLU A 12 12.10 -8.12 6.24
C GLU A 12 10.64 -7.72 5.99
N PHE A 13 10.34 -6.92 4.97
CA PHE A 13 8.98 -6.42 4.75
C PHE A 13 8.57 -6.50 3.29
N LEU A 14 7.37 -7.02 3.04
CA LEU A 14 6.78 -7.19 1.71
C LEU A 14 5.36 -6.62 1.66
N TYR A 15 5.11 -5.71 0.72
CA TYR A 15 3.76 -5.26 0.39
C TYR A 15 3.10 -6.20 -0.60
N ILE A 16 1.81 -6.46 -0.38
CA ILE A 16 1.01 -7.35 -1.21
C ILE A 16 -0.29 -6.63 -1.58
N VAL A 17 -0.57 -6.54 -2.86
CA VAL A 17 -1.86 -6.03 -3.34
C VAL A 17 -2.69 -7.16 -3.94
N THR A 18 -3.98 -7.19 -3.60
CA THR A 18 -4.92 -8.20 -4.10
C THR A 18 -5.85 -7.65 -5.18
N ASN A 19 -6.46 -8.56 -5.91
CA ASN A 19 -7.52 -8.26 -6.88
C ASN A 19 -8.79 -7.65 -6.27
N ARG A 20 -8.92 -7.60 -4.94
CA ARG A 20 -10.01 -6.91 -4.24
C ARG A 20 -9.65 -5.48 -3.82
N GLY A 21 -8.50 -4.98 -4.28
CA GLY A 21 -8.05 -3.63 -3.97
C GLY A 21 -7.56 -3.48 -2.54
N GLN A 22 -7.13 -4.57 -1.91
CA GLN A 22 -6.52 -4.54 -0.58
C GLN A 22 -5.01 -4.42 -0.70
N LEU A 23 -4.42 -3.60 0.16
CA LEU A 23 -2.99 -3.56 0.43
C LEU A 23 -2.75 -4.26 1.77
N HIS A 24 -1.86 -5.24 1.77
CA HIS A 24 -1.38 -5.93 2.96
C HIS A 24 0.12 -5.68 3.14
N LEU A 25 0.57 -5.70 4.40
CA LEU A 25 1.97 -5.75 4.77
C LEU A 25 2.28 -7.10 5.40
N LEU A 26 3.36 -7.69 4.94
CA LEU A 26 3.89 -8.95 5.41
C LEU A 26 5.25 -8.72 6.09
N ASP A 27 5.35 -9.03 7.37
CA ASP A 27 6.63 -9.10 8.09
C ASP A 27 7.30 -10.46 7.80
N LEU A 28 8.51 -10.48 7.27
CA LEU A 28 9.26 -11.69 6.94
C LEU A 28 10.24 -12.10 8.06
N SER A 29 10.47 -11.23 9.04
CA SER A 29 11.36 -11.46 10.19
C SER A 29 10.72 -12.37 11.24
N ALA A 30 9.39 -12.41 11.31
CA ALA A 30 8.65 -13.22 12.25
C ALA A 30 8.90 -14.72 12.00
N ALA A 31 9.43 -15.42 13.02
CA ALA A 31 9.74 -16.85 12.97
C ALA A 31 8.50 -17.77 12.94
N SER A 32 7.28 -17.23 13.07
CA SER A 32 6.03 -17.98 13.04
C SER A 32 5.02 -17.32 12.11
N ASP A 33 4.16 -18.13 11.48
CA ASP A 33 3.13 -17.65 10.53
C ASP A 33 1.99 -16.85 11.21
N ALA A 34 1.84 -16.93 12.53
CA ALA A 34 0.80 -16.23 13.27
C ALA A 34 1.14 -14.72 13.42
N GLY A 35 0.23 -13.83 13.01
CA GLY A 35 0.39 -12.37 13.17
C GLY A 35 1.25 -11.68 12.11
N ARG A 36 1.67 -12.42 11.08
CA ARG A 36 2.63 -11.98 10.07
C ARG A 36 2.05 -11.02 9.02
N TRP A 37 0.72 -11.00 8.84
CA TRP A 37 0.02 -10.27 7.78
C TRP A 37 -0.96 -9.25 8.39
N ALA A 38 -0.84 -7.98 7.99
CA ALA A 38 -1.80 -6.94 8.33
C ALA A 38 -2.46 -6.39 7.06
N THR A 39 -3.79 -6.34 7.02
CA THR A 39 -4.50 -5.57 5.99
C THR A 39 -4.40 -4.10 6.35
N LEU A 40 -3.64 -3.38 5.55
CA LEU A 40 -3.41 -1.98 5.75
C LEU A 40 -4.57 -1.17 5.16
N HIS A 41 -4.76 -1.24 3.86
CA HIS A 41 -5.71 -0.38 3.17
C HIS A 41 -6.67 -1.19 2.31
N SER A 42 -7.87 -0.67 2.09
CA SER A 42 -8.82 -1.19 1.12
C SER A 42 -9.29 -0.05 0.23
N ASN A 43 -9.17 -0.23 -1.08
CA ASN A 43 -9.68 0.73 -2.05
C ASN A 43 -11.18 0.96 -1.78
N PRO A 44 -11.62 2.20 -1.49
CA PRO A 44 -13.00 2.49 -1.14
C PRO A 44 -13.99 2.20 -2.29
N ARG A 45 -13.50 2.08 -3.53
CA ARG A 45 -14.32 1.74 -4.70
C ARG A 45 -14.53 0.23 -4.86
N ASN A 46 -13.91 -0.59 -4.01
CA ASN A 46 -13.89 -2.06 -4.13
C ASN A 46 -13.45 -2.54 -5.54
N SER A 47 -12.64 -1.72 -6.22
CA SER A 47 -12.07 -2.01 -7.53
C SER A 47 -10.67 -2.61 -7.37
N PRO A 48 -10.24 -3.51 -8.28
CA PRO A 48 -8.92 -4.09 -8.24
C PRO A 48 -7.83 -3.01 -8.32
N VAL A 49 -6.97 -2.95 -7.32
CA VAL A 49 -5.71 -2.18 -7.41
C VAL A 49 -4.79 -2.95 -8.36
N ALA A 50 -4.32 -2.24 -9.39
CA ALA A 50 -3.56 -2.80 -10.49
C ALA A 50 -2.06 -2.69 -10.26
N CYS A 51 -1.63 -1.66 -9.54
CA CYS A 51 -0.22 -1.37 -9.29
C CYS A 51 0.02 -0.88 -7.86
N CYS A 52 1.24 -1.11 -7.40
CA CYS A 52 1.79 -0.67 -6.13
C CYS A 52 3.24 -0.27 -6.38
N ALA A 53 3.70 0.82 -5.79
CA ALA A 53 5.09 1.23 -5.86
C ALA A 53 5.51 1.83 -4.53
N LEU A 54 6.73 1.54 -4.12
CA LEU A 54 7.35 2.21 -2.98
C LEU A 54 8.06 3.48 -3.45
N ALA A 55 7.71 4.59 -2.82
CA ALA A 55 8.52 5.79 -2.89
C ALA A 55 9.57 5.71 -1.78
N SER A 56 10.76 5.19 -2.09
CA SER A 56 11.90 5.33 -1.19
C SER A 56 12.38 6.78 -1.20
N PRO A 57 12.51 7.44 -0.03
CA PRO A 57 13.23 8.70 0.03
C PRO A 57 14.64 8.52 -0.53
N LEU A 58 15.09 9.43 -1.40
CA LEU A 58 16.45 9.44 -1.98
C LEU A 58 17.56 9.49 -0.92
N LEU A 59 17.18 9.81 0.33
CA LEU A 59 18.04 9.74 1.50
C LEU A 59 17.49 8.60 2.36
N GLN A 60 18.14 7.44 2.29
CA GLN A 60 17.95 6.32 3.20
C GLN A 60 18.20 6.78 4.63
N ARG A 61 17.17 7.32 5.28
CA ARG A 61 17.07 7.23 6.72
C ARG A 61 16.28 5.96 7.01
N PRO A 62 16.69 5.15 7.99
CA PRO A 62 15.98 3.95 8.39
C PRO A 62 14.70 4.30 9.17
N GLU A 63 13.98 5.34 8.74
CA GLU A 63 12.78 5.78 9.45
C GLU A 63 11.68 4.77 9.16
N GLU A 64 10.96 4.44 10.21
CA GLU A 64 10.04 3.30 10.37
C GLU A 64 8.81 3.36 9.44
N GLU A 65 8.76 4.38 8.59
CA GLU A 65 7.63 4.77 7.76
C GLU A 65 7.93 4.66 6.26
N ASP A 66 7.11 3.90 5.53
CA ASP A 66 7.16 3.80 4.08
C ASP A 66 6.13 4.71 3.42
N THR A 67 6.46 5.25 2.25
CA THR A 67 5.48 5.87 1.37
C THR A 67 5.10 4.88 0.26
N VAL A 68 3.84 4.43 0.26
CA VAL A 68 3.32 3.45 -0.70
C VAL A 68 2.29 4.11 -1.61
N ALA A 69 2.52 4.07 -2.91
CA ALA A 69 1.55 4.51 -3.91
C ALA A 69 0.78 3.30 -4.46
N THR A 70 -0.55 3.40 -4.53
CA THR A 70 -1.42 2.39 -5.13
C THR A 70 -2.32 3.03 -6.18
N GLY A 71 -2.65 2.28 -7.23
CA GLY A 71 -3.54 2.75 -8.30
C GLY A 71 -4.46 1.64 -8.81
N ASP A 72 -5.70 1.99 -9.14
CA ASP A 72 -6.67 1.06 -9.72
C ASP A 72 -6.84 1.25 -11.24
N MET A 73 -7.61 0.35 -11.87
CA MET A 73 -7.90 0.41 -13.31
C MET A 73 -8.92 1.50 -13.70
N GLN A 74 -9.44 2.27 -12.74
CA GLN A 74 -10.50 3.28 -12.90
C GLN A 74 -10.01 4.71 -12.57
N GLY A 75 -8.68 4.90 -12.51
CA GLY A 75 -8.07 6.21 -12.27
C GLY A 75 -8.13 6.69 -10.81
N TRP A 76 -8.42 5.80 -9.85
CA TRP A 76 -8.20 6.09 -8.44
C TRP A 76 -6.75 5.83 -8.06
N ALA A 77 -6.18 6.68 -7.20
CA ALA A 77 -4.88 6.47 -6.62
C ALA A 77 -4.85 6.86 -5.14
N ALA A 78 -3.95 6.25 -4.38
CA ALA A 78 -3.66 6.67 -3.01
C ALA A 78 -2.18 6.65 -2.74
N VAL A 79 -1.73 7.61 -1.95
CA VAL A 79 -0.39 7.65 -1.37
C VAL A 79 -0.56 7.44 0.13
N LEU A 80 -0.01 6.35 0.63
CA LEU A 80 -0.16 5.89 2.00
C LEU A 80 1.17 6.04 2.71
N SER A 81 1.14 6.64 3.89
CA SER A 81 2.26 6.66 4.83
C SER A 81 2.06 5.50 5.79
N VAL A 82 2.97 4.54 5.84
CA VAL A 82 2.80 3.26 6.54
C VAL A 82 3.90 3.09 7.60
N ASP A 83 3.53 3.04 8.87
CA ASP A 83 4.40 2.58 9.94
C ASP A 83 4.46 1.04 9.88
N ARG A 84 5.64 0.50 9.55
CA ARG A 84 5.83 -0.95 9.35
C ARG A 84 5.72 -1.77 10.64
N HIS A 85 6.11 -1.20 11.77
CA HIS A 85 6.17 -1.92 13.05
C HIS A 85 4.83 -1.96 13.76
N GLN A 86 4.01 -0.93 13.56
CA GLN A 86 2.66 -0.87 14.12
C GLN A 86 1.58 -1.31 13.12
N ALA A 87 1.95 -1.50 11.85
CA ALA A 87 1.02 -1.73 10.75
C ALA A 87 -0.09 -0.66 10.69
N LEU A 88 0.28 0.59 11.00
CA LEU A 88 -0.62 1.74 11.00
C LEU A 88 -0.43 2.57 9.74
N ILE A 89 -1.47 3.31 9.34
CA ILE A 89 -1.47 4.07 8.11
C ILE A 89 -2.03 5.46 8.34
N ASN A 90 -1.31 6.44 7.81
CA ASN A 90 -1.86 7.74 7.48
C ASN A 90 -2.07 7.81 5.97
N ALA A 91 -3.33 7.68 5.53
CA ALA A 91 -3.67 7.63 4.12
C ALA A 91 -3.97 9.04 3.57
N ARG A 92 -3.30 9.43 2.48
CA ARG A 92 -3.74 10.56 1.62
C ARG A 92 -4.24 9.99 0.30
N THR A 93 -5.55 10.05 0.09
CA THR A 93 -6.18 9.55 -1.13
C THR A 93 -6.45 10.69 -2.10
N SER A 94 -6.22 10.48 -3.39
CA SER A 94 -6.66 11.41 -4.45
C SER A 94 -7.43 10.66 -5.52
N SER A 95 -8.59 11.20 -5.89
CA SER A 95 -9.49 10.55 -6.85
C SER A 95 -9.54 11.42 -8.10
N ALA A 96 -9.19 10.85 -9.27
CA ALA A 96 -9.37 11.56 -10.55
C ALA A 96 -10.85 11.82 -10.91
N ALA A 97 -11.80 11.41 -10.07
CA ALA A 97 -13.22 11.77 -10.25
C ALA A 97 -13.52 13.25 -9.92
N ASP A 98 -12.54 14.03 -9.43
CA ASP A 98 -12.75 15.42 -9.00
C ASP A 98 -12.30 16.50 -10.02
N THR A 99 -11.88 16.11 -11.24
CA THR A 99 -11.61 17.07 -12.34
C THR A 99 -12.90 17.53 -13.04
N GLY A 100 -13.93 17.84 -12.26
CA GLY A 100 -15.29 18.08 -12.75
C GLY A 100 -15.96 19.34 -12.20
N LYS A 101 -15.34 20.51 -12.42
CA LYS A 101 -15.92 21.84 -12.73
C LYS A 101 -15.06 22.97 -12.15
N GLU A 102 -14.12 23.47 -12.94
CA GLU A 102 -13.83 24.91 -12.91
C GLU A 102 -15.02 25.61 -13.59
N THR A 103 -15.77 26.38 -12.80
CA THR A 103 -16.68 27.44 -13.28
C THR A 103 -16.10 28.78 -12.89
#